data_AF-A0A3P6NW97-F1
#
_entry.id   AF-A0A3P6NW97-F1
#
_cell.length_a   1.000
_cell.length_b   1.000
_cell.length_c   1.000
_cell.angle_alpha   90.00
_cell.angle_beta   90.00
_cell.angle_gamma   90.00
#
_symmetry.space_group_name_H-M   'P 1'
#
loop_
_entity.id
_entity.type
_entity.pdbx_description
1 polymer ?
#
loop_
_entity_poly.entity_id
_entity_poly.type
_entity_poly.pdbx_seq_one_letter_code
_entity_poly.pdbx_strand_id
1 'polypeptide(L)'
;MLYASSRNYAGGDAIAYLQFMQRYDKNKHISLYIDNFAAQTGVSRFLQLYDTWEYNKTDHLTNEQLARFDFLLIGSYDDRDIVSTATKNFSSTHRLLFPVNAFQYELLHISNSSLK
;
A
#
# COMPACT_ATOMS: atom_id res chain seq x y z
N MET A 1 11.18 -3.00 -20.32
CA MET A 1 10.49 -1.73 -19.99
C MET A 1 9.33 -1.89 -19.00
N LEU A 2 8.55 -2.99 -19.00
CA LEU A 2 7.48 -3.21 -18.01
C LEU A 2 7.97 -3.32 -16.55
N TYR A 3 9.06 -4.07 -16.30
CA TYR A 3 9.53 -4.35 -14.94
C TYR A 3 10.01 -3.12 -14.15
N ALA A 4 10.65 -2.16 -14.82
CA ALA A 4 11.05 -0.91 -14.18
C ALA A 4 9.86 0.02 -13.95
N SER A 5 8.88 -0.01 -14.86
CA SER A 5 7.68 0.84 -14.78
C SER A 5 6.72 0.36 -13.69
N SER A 6 6.57 -0.94 -13.48
CA SER A 6 5.66 -1.50 -12.47
C SER A 6 6.02 -1.04 -11.05
N ARG A 7 7.32 -0.90 -10.76
CA ARG A 7 7.79 -0.37 -9.46
C ARG A 7 7.40 1.08 -9.20
N ASN A 8 7.14 1.89 -10.23
CA ASN A 8 6.62 3.26 -10.08
C ASN A 8 5.09 3.28 -9.81
N TYR A 9 4.41 2.17 -10.08
CA TYR A 9 2.95 2.03 -9.96
C TYR A 9 2.57 0.91 -8.97
N ALA A 10 3.34 0.76 -7.90
CA ALA A 10 3.16 -0.31 -6.92
C ALA A 10 1.77 -0.30 -6.26
N GLY A 11 1.16 0.86 -6.04
CA GLY A 11 -0.22 0.97 -5.58
C GLY A 11 -1.22 0.40 -6.60
N GLY A 12 -1.02 0.71 -7.89
CA GLY A 12 -1.83 0.16 -8.99
C GLY A 12 -1.74 -1.37 -9.08
N ASP A 13 -0.54 -1.92 -8.95
CA ASP A 13 -0.32 -3.37 -8.89
C ASP A 13 -1.01 -4.00 -7.66
N ALA A 14 -0.91 -3.35 -6.50
CA ALA A 14 -1.50 -3.84 -5.24
C ALA A 14 -3.03 -3.95 -5.32
N ILE A 15 -3.72 -2.92 -5.82
CA ILE A 15 -5.19 -2.96 -5.95
C ILE A 15 -5.64 -3.95 -7.03
N ALA A 16 -4.91 -4.05 -8.15
CA ALA A 16 -5.21 -5.02 -9.20
C ALA A 16 -5.09 -6.46 -8.66
N TYR A 17 -4.03 -6.74 -7.90
CA TYR A 17 -3.80 -8.06 -7.33
C TYR A 17 -4.79 -8.39 -6.22
N LEU A 18 -5.11 -7.45 -5.32
CA LEU A 18 -6.15 -7.62 -4.30
C LEU A 18 -7.50 -7.97 -4.93
N GLN A 19 -7.93 -7.20 -5.94
CA GLN A 19 -9.20 -7.46 -6.60
C GLN A 19 -9.21 -8.80 -7.35
N PHE A 20 -8.09 -9.19 -7.97
CA PHE A 20 -7.98 -10.51 -8.58
C PHE A 20 -8.12 -11.64 -7.55
N MET A 21 -7.47 -11.50 -6.39
CA MET A 21 -7.57 -12.46 -5.28
C MET A 21 -9.00 -12.56 -4.74
N GLN A 22 -9.70 -11.43 -4.60
CA GLN A 22 -11.05 -11.34 -4.05
C GLN A 22 -12.17 -11.35 -5.11
N ARG A 23 -11.88 -11.79 -6.35
CA ARG A 23 -12.82 -11.72 -7.49
C ARG A 23 -14.15 -12.46 -7.27
N TYR A 24 -14.17 -13.46 -6.40
CA TYR A 24 -15.39 -14.20 -6.04
C TYR A 24 -16.29 -13.40 -5.08
N ASP A 25 -15.72 -12.43 -4.38
CA ASP A 25 -16.42 -11.54 -3.45
C ASP A 25 -16.68 -10.15 -4.04
N LYS A 26 -16.55 -10.01 -5.37
CA LYS A 26 -16.76 -8.75 -6.09
C LYS A 26 -18.13 -8.09 -5.90
N ASN A 27 -19.14 -8.87 -5.49
CA ASN A 27 -20.51 -8.40 -5.26
C ASN A 27 -20.84 -8.24 -3.76
N LYS A 28 -19.89 -8.57 -2.87
CA LYS A 28 -20.05 -8.32 -1.42
C LYS A 28 -19.71 -6.87 -1.13
N HIS A 29 -20.24 -6.37 -0.02
CA HIS A 29 -19.78 -5.11 0.53
C HIS A 29 -18.45 -5.35 1.25
N ILE A 30 -17.37 -4.83 0.69
CA ILE A 30 -16.01 -4.90 1.22
C ILE A 30 -15.48 -3.48 1.30
N SER A 31 -14.83 -3.15 2.40
CA SER A 31 -14.26 -1.84 2.66
C SER A 31 -12.73 -1.89 2.56
N LEU A 32 -12.17 -1.02 1.73
CA LEU A 32 -10.74 -0.93 1.44
C LEU A 32 -10.26 0.49 1.75
N TYR A 33 -9.36 0.60 2.72
CA TYR A 33 -8.59 1.83 2.93
C TYR A 33 -7.40 1.88 1.98
N ILE A 34 -7.21 3.02 1.33
CA ILE A 34 -6.11 3.32 0.42
C ILE A 34 -5.38 4.52 0.98
N ASP A 35 -4.13 4.33 1.38
CA ASP A 35 -3.32 5.45 1.87
C ASP A 35 -2.82 6.36 0.74
N ASN A 36 -2.22 7.49 1.14
CA ASN A 36 -1.70 8.47 0.20
C ASN A 36 -0.60 7.93 -0.70
N PHE A 37 0.31 7.11 -0.16
CA PHE A 37 1.39 6.53 -0.95
C PHE A 37 0.83 5.66 -2.09
N ALA A 38 -0.11 4.79 -1.79
CA ALA A 38 -0.75 3.93 -2.77
C ALA A 38 -1.54 4.72 -3.80
N ALA A 39 -2.26 5.76 -3.37
CA ALA A 39 -2.95 6.68 -4.26
C ALA A 39 -1.97 7.35 -5.25
N GLN A 40 -0.82 7.82 -4.77
CA GLN A 40 0.22 8.48 -5.57
C GLN A 40 0.93 7.49 -6.52
N THR A 41 1.08 6.24 -6.11
CA THR A 41 1.72 5.17 -6.89
C THR A 41 0.72 4.34 -7.69
N GLY A 42 -0.36 4.96 -8.17
CA GLY A 42 -1.20 4.40 -9.23
C GLY A 42 -2.58 3.90 -8.83
N VAL A 43 -3.01 3.99 -7.57
CA VAL A 43 -4.41 3.68 -7.21
C VAL A 43 -5.35 4.82 -7.65
N SER A 44 -5.89 4.70 -8.85
CA SER A 44 -6.89 5.61 -9.43
C SER A 44 -8.32 5.03 -9.37
N ARG A 45 -9.34 5.89 -9.56
CA ARG A 45 -10.75 5.46 -9.65
C ARG A 45 -10.98 4.43 -10.77
N PHE A 46 -10.20 4.49 -11.86
CA PHE A 46 -10.31 3.55 -12.98
C PHE A 46 -9.86 2.13 -12.63
N LEU A 47 -9.10 1.96 -11.55
CA LEU A 47 -8.68 0.65 -11.04
C LEU A 47 -9.61 0.09 -9.96
N GLN A 48 -10.65 0.82 -9.57
CA GLN A 48 -11.66 0.38 -8.60
C GLN A 48 -12.79 -0.35 -9.34
N LEU A 49 -12.59 -1.65 -9.58
CA LEU A 49 -13.38 -2.45 -10.51
C LEU A 49 -14.69 -2.99 -9.90
N TYR A 50 -14.82 -2.98 -8.58
CA TYR A 50 -15.95 -3.61 -7.89
C TYR A 50 -16.84 -2.57 -7.25
N ASP A 51 -17.97 -2.26 -7.91
CA ASP A 51 -18.86 -1.16 -7.51
C ASP A 51 -19.51 -1.33 -6.13
N THR A 52 -19.57 -2.56 -5.60
CA THR A 52 -20.12 -2.81 -4.25
C THR A 52 -19.12 -2.56 -3.13
N TRP A 53 -17.84 -2.34 -3.46
CA TRP A 53 -16.79 -2.08 -2.50
C TRP A 53 -16.77 -0.58 -2.10
N GLU A 54 -16.48 -0.31 -0.82
CA GLU A 54 -16.14 1.02 -0.32
C GLU A 54 -14.63 1.24 -0.51
N TYR A 55 -14.24 2.21 -1.32
CA TYR A 55 -12.85 2.65 -1.45
C TYR A 55 -12.66 3.97 -0.72
N ASN A 56 -11.93 3.96 0.39
CA ASN A 56 -11.76 5.13 1.26
C ASN A 56 -10.33 5.64 1.23
N LYS A 57 -10.17 6.97 1.06
CA LYS A 57 -8.89 7.69 0.99
C LYS A 57 -8.82 8.82 2.01
N THR A 58 -9.55 8.69 3.12
CA THR A 58 -9.57 9.74 4.15
C THR A 58 -8.21 9.82 4.81
N ASP A 59 -7.58 10.99 4.76
CA ASP A 59 -6.27 11.18 5.36
C ASP A 59 -6.32 11.23 6.87
N HIS A 60 -5.17 10.95 7.49
CA HIS A 60 -4.92 11.11 8.92
C HIS A 60 -5.85 10.30 9.85
N LEU A 61 -6.33 9.14 9.40
CA LEU A 61 -7.04 8.19 10.26
C LEU A 61 -6.10 7.55 11.28
N THR A 62 -6.58 7.35 12.51
CA THR A 62 -5.85 6.60 13.55
C THR A 62 -5.90 5.10 13.29
N ASN A 63 -5.01 4.33 13.93
CA ASN A 63 -5.01 2.86 13.80
C ASN A 63 -6.34 2.23 14.24
N GLU A 64 -7.00 2.81 15.25
CA GLU A 64 -8.31 2.38 15.73
C GLU A 64 -9.41 2.66 14.68
N GLN A 65 -9.34 3.79 13.99
CA GLN A 65 -10.26 4.11 12.91
C GLN A 65 -10.03 3.22 11.69
N LEU A 66 -8.78 2.84 11.42
CA LEU A 66 -8.42 1.92 10.34
C LEU A 66 -8.90 0.48 10.62
N ALA A 67 -9.12 0.11 11.88
CA ALA A 67 -9.57 -1.23 12.26
C ALA A 67 -10.95 -1.62 11.69
N ARG A 68 -11.77 -0.65 11.24
CA ARG A 68 -13.10 -0.93 10.66
C ARG A 68 -13.05 -1.52 9.25
N PHE A 69 -11.95 -1.31 8.53
CA PHE A 69 -11.86 -1.69 7.12
C PHE A 69 -11.56 -3.19 7.00
N ASP A 70 -12.03 -3.83 5.94
CA ASP A 70 -11.73 -5.23 5.66
C ASP A 70 -10.30 -5.41 5.14
N PHE A 71 -9.81 -4.42 4.40
CA PHE A 71 -8.46 -4.40 3.84
C PHE A 71 -7.82 -3.02 4.03
N LEU A 72 -6.51 -3.05 4.31
CA LEU A 72 -5.65 -1.86 4.33
C LEU A 72 -4.60 -1.99 3.23
N LEU A 73 -4.55 -1.00 2.35
CA LEU A 73 -3.50 -0.87 1.35
C LEU A 73 -2.61 0.31 1.77
N ILE A 74 -1.47 -0.04 2.36
CA ILE A 74 -0.54 0.89 3.02
C ILE A 74 0.82 0.81 2.34
N GLY A 75 1.44 1.96 2.11
CA GLY A 75 2.75 2.14 1.52
C GLY A 75 3.56 3.22 2.24
N SER A 76 4.84 3.35 1.86
CA SER A 76 5.75 4.35 2.44
C SER A 76 6.93 4.59 1.50
N TYR A 77 7.38 5.85 1.41
CA TYR A 77 8.60 6.22 0.70
C TYR A 77 9.86 5.98 1.54
N ASP A 78 9.75 6.17 2.86
CA ASP A 78 10.91 6.29 3.75
C ASP A 78 11.08 5.07 4.67
N ASP A 79 10.08 4.19 4.73
CA ASP A 79 10.13 3.00 5.54
C ASP A 79 10.80 1.83 4.79
N ARG A 80 12.03 1.51 5.22
CA ARG A 80 12.82 0.41 4.68
C ARG A 80 12.28 -0.97 5.04
N ASP A 81 11.45 -1.08 6.07
CA ASP A 81 10.82 -2.33 6.50
C ASP A 81 9.33 -2.11 6.85
N ILE A 82 8.59 -1.65 5.85
CA ILE A 82 7.15 -1.39 5.97
C ILE A 82 6.36 -2.63 6.41
N VAL A 83 6.84 -3.83 6.11
CA VAL A 83 6.19 -5.08 6.52
C VAL A 83 6.25 -5.22 8.04
N SER A 84 7.43 -4.98 8.64
CA SER A 84 7.60 -4.99 10.09
C SER A 84 6.78 -3.89 10.75
N THR A 85 6.83 -2.66 10.23
CA THR A 85 6.03 -1.53 10.74
C THR A 85 4.53 -1.80 10.69
N ALA A 86 4.01 -2.28 9.56
CA ALA A 86 2.60 -2.62 9.40
C ALA A 86 2.18 -3.76 10.33
N THR A 87 3.02 -4.80 10.47
CA THR A 87 2.76 -5.90 11.39
C THR A 87 2.68 -5.39 12.83
N LYS A 88 3.63 -4.53 13.26
CA LYS A 88 3.62 -3.94 14.60
C LYS A 88 2.36 -3.11 14.87
N ASN A 89 1.89 -2.34 13.88
CA ASN A 89 0.78 -1.41 14.06
C ASN A 89 -0.60 -2.08 13.93
N PHE A 90 -0.71 -3.14 13.12
CA PHE A 90 -2.01 -3.70 12.73
C PHE A 90 -2.20 -5.18 13.05
N SER A 91 -1.23 -5.89 13.65
CA SER A 91 -1.36 -7.33 13.92
C SER A 91 -2.53 -7.72 14.83
N SER A 92 -3.09 -6.78 15.58
CA SER A 92 -4.28 -7.01 16.41
C SER A 92 -5.59 -7.03 15.62
N THR A 93 -5.62 -6.44 14.42
CA THR A 93 -6.84 -6.25 13.61
C THR A 93 -6.73 -6.86 12.22
N HIS A 94 -5.53 -6.88 11.64
CA HIS A 94 -5.25 -7.32 10.29
C HIS A 94 -4.07 -8.27 10.25
N ARG A 95 -4.02 -9.09 9.20
CA ARG A 95 -2.88 -9.93 8.86
C ARG A 95 -2.31 -9.47 7.52
N LEU A 96 -0.98 -9.52 7.38
CA LEU A 96 -0.32 -9.32 6.09
C LEU A 96 -0.85 -10.32 5.06
N LEU A 97 -1.42 -9.80 3.95
CA LEU A 97 -1.92 -10.62 2.85
C LEU A 97 -0.82 -10.88 1.81
N PHE A 98 -0.19 -9.82 1.30
CA PHE A 98 0.99 -9.87 0.43
C PHE A 98 1.73 -8.52 0.45
N PRO A 99 3.07 -8.49 0.30
CA PRO A 99 3.82 -7.28 0.03
C PRO A 99 3.90 -6.97 -1.48
N VAL A 100 4.04 -5.69 -1.83
CA VAL A 100 4.32 -5.24 -3.21
C VAL A 100 5.57 -4.35 -3.19
N ASN A 101 6.52 -4.62 -4.08
CA ASN A 101 7.76 -3.86 -4.16
C ASN A 101 7.58 -2.57 -4.96
N ALA A 102 7.82 -1.42 -4.32
CA ALA A 102 7.87 -0.12 -4.98
C ALA A 102 9.32 0.27 -5.34
N PHE A 103 9.45 1.28 -6.21
CA PHE A 103 10.74 1.86 -6.53
C PHE A 103 11.24 2.71 -5.35
N GLN A 104 12.48 2.49 -4.92
CA GLN A 104 13.13 3.21 -3.83
C GLN A 104 14.47 3.79 -4.32
N TYR A 105 14.81 5.01 -3.86
CA TYR A 105 16.11 5.63 -4.11
C TYR A 105 16.95 5.65 -2.84
N GLU A 106 18.24 5.31 -2.96
CA GLU A 106 19.22 5.53 -1.91
C GLU A 106 20.30 6.47 -2.48
N LEU A 107 20.43 7.67 -1.90
CA LEU A 107 21.46 8.62 -2.27
C LEU A 107 22.60 8.55 -1.25
N LEU A 108 23.78 8.17 -1.71
CA LEU A 108 24.98 8.10 -0.87
C LEU A 108 25.89 9.28 -1.17
N HIS A 109 26.27 10.01 -0.13
CA HIS A 109 27.34 11.02 -0.20
C HIS A 109 28.63 10.44 0.39
N ILE A 110 29.79 10.84 -0.13
CA ILE A 110 31.07 10.48 0.45
C ILE A 110 31.15 11.10 1.86
N SER A 111 31.18 10.28 2.90
CA SER A 111 31.66 10.73 4.20
C SER A 111 33.14 11.05 4.04
N ASN A 112 33.50 12.33 4.01
CA ASN A 112 34.88 12.71 4.25
C ASN A 112 35.20 12.36 5.71
N SER A 113 35.65 11.14 5.95
CA SER A 113 36.44 10.81 7.13
C SER A 113 37.76 11.57 7.01
N SER A 114 37.74 12.84 7.39
CA SER A 114 38.96 13.59 7.62
C SER A 114 39.71 12.92 8.76
N LEU A 115 40.82 12.29 8.41
CA LEU A 115 42.00 12.09 9.24
C LEU A 115 42.07 13.11 10.39
N LYS A 116 41.92 12.63 11.63
CA LYS A 116 42.69 13.00 12.82
C LYS A 116 42.43 11.98 13.94
#